data_AF-A0A954CBM1-F1
#
_entry.id   AF-A0A954CBM1-F1
#
_cell.length_a   1.000
_cell.length_b   1.000
_cell.length_c   1.000
_cell.angle_alpha   90.00
_cell.angle_beta   90.00
_cell.angle_gamma   90.00
#
_symmetry.space_group_name_H-M   'P 1'
#
loop_
_entity.id
_entity.type
_entity.pdbx_description
1 polymer ?
#
loop_
_entity_poly.entity_id
_entity_poly.type
_entity_poly.pdbx_seq_one_letter_code
_entity_poly.pdbx_strand_id
1 'polypeptide(L)'
;MDKILAAALDLFVTKGYDGTTVDQIAEASGLTKGAIYFHFTNKADVLDALLDQVERHFVDPMDQRVRQAGPLARDKMVAFAHQQSELGVGKTKLAILAIRTSSDFAQQDSPFREKIRHIYRRLYAILEDVIELG
;
A
#
# COMPACT_ATOMS: atom_id res chain seq x y z
N MET A 1 -7.64 15.04 5.61
CA MET A 1 -7.45 13.58 5.42
C MET A 1 -5.99 13.23 5.20
N ASP A 2 -5.33 13.82 4.21
CA ASP A 2 -3.95 13.44 3.80
C ASP A 2 -2.92 13.48 4.93
N LYS A 3 -2.98 14.45 5.85
CA LYS A 3 -2.09 14.51 7.03
C LYS A 3 -2.27 13.34 7.99
N ILE A 4 -3.49 12.84 8.16
CA ILE A 4 -3.80 11.69 9.04
C ILE A 4 -3.20 10.43 8.42
N LEU A 5 -3.48 10.20 7.13
CA LEU A 5 -3.00 9.03 6.41
C LEU A 5 -1.47 9.03 6.28
N ALA A 6 -0.84 10.19 6.03
CA ALA A 6 0.62 10.30 6.01
C ALA A 6 1.25 9.97 7.37
N ALA A 7 0.71 10.51 8.46
CA ALA A 7 1.19 10.20 9.81
C ALA A 7 0.98 8.73 10.18
N ALA A 8 -0.19 8.17 9.87
CA ALA A 8 -0.51 6.77 10.10
C ALA A 8 0.38 5.84 9.28
N LEU A 9 0.65 6.16 8.01
CA LEU A 9 1.55 5.42 7.14
C LEU A 9 2.95 5.35 7.76
N ASP A 10 3.47 6.49 8.21
CA ASP A 10 4.79 6.57 8.84
C ASP A 10 4.85 5.74 10.13
N LEU A 11 3.83 5.81 10.97
CA LEU A 11 3.76 5.05 12.21
C LEU A 11 3.60 3.55 11.95
N PHE A 12 2.72 3.13 11.06
CA PHE A 12 2.55 1.71 10.71
C PHE A 12 3.81 1.14 10.06
N VAL A 13 4.48 1.90 9.19
CA VAL A 13 5.74 1.47 8.55
C VAL A 13 6.89 1.37 9.56
N THR A 14 6.92 2.18 10.61
CA THR A 14 8.03 2.21 11.59
C THR A 14 7.76 1.32 12.81
N LYS A 15 6.58 1.43 13.41
CA LYS A 15 6.18 0.76 14.66
C LYS A 15 5.31 -0.49 14.44
N GLY A 16 4.81 -0.72 13.22
CA GLY A 16 3.83 -1.78 12.95
C GLY A 16 2.41 -1.36 13.32
N TYR A 17 1.42 -2.14 12.88
CA TYR A 17 0.01 -1.85 13.15
C TYR A 17 -0.30 -1.92 14.65
N ASP A 18 0.09 -3.01 15.33
CA ASP A 18 -0.22 -3.23 16.74
C ASP A 18 0.50 -2.23 17.66
N GLY A 19 1.72 -1.84 17.31
CA GLY A 19 2.52 -0.86 18.05
C GLY A 19 2.08 0.60 17.89
N THR A 20 1.01 0.86 17.13
CA THR A 20 0.50 2.20 16.84
C THR A 20 -0.88 2.43 17.45
N THR A 21 -1.13 3.62 18.00
CA THR A 21 -2.43 4.05 18.53
C THR A 21 -2.99 5.26 17.78
N VAL A 22 -4.32 5.47 17.88
CA VAL A 22 -4.99 6.66 17.30
C VAL A 22 -4.46 7.96 17.91
N ASP A 23 -4.07 7.95 19.18
CA ASP A 23 -3.48 9.10 19.86
C ASP A 23 -2.12 9.49 19.25
N GLN A 24 -1.27 8.50 18.97
CA GLN A 24 0.01 8.75 18.31
C GLN A 24 -0.18 9.29 16.88
N ILE A 25 -1.21 8.84 16.17
CA ILE A 25 -1.54 9.36 14.83
C ILE A 25 -2.01 10.81 14.94
N ALA A 26 -2.83 11.16 15.95
CA ALA A 26 -3.28 12.53 16.19
C ALA A 26 -2.10 13.46 16.47
N GLU A 27 -1.21 13.05 17.39
CA GLU A 27 0.01 13.77 17.73
C GLU A 27 0.91 13.98 16.49
N ALA A 28 1.22 12.92 15.76
CA ALA A 28 2.08 12.98 14.58
C ALA A 28 1.48 13.76 13.40
N SER A 29 0.14 13.80 13.28
CA SER A 29 -0.54 14.59 12.25
C SER A 29 -0.74 16.06 12.64
N GLY A 30 -0.46 16.44 13.89
CA GLY A 30 -0.72 17.77 14.43
C GLY A 30 -2.21 18.09 14.57
N LEU A 31 -3.05 17.07 14.69
CA LEU A 31 -4.51 17.18 14.80
C LEU A 31 -5.00 16.68 16.16
N THR A 32 -6.23 17.04 16.52
CA THR A 32 -6.85 16.53 17.75
C THR A 32 -7.39 15.11 17.52
N LYS A 33 -7.51 14.33 18.60
CA LYS A 33 -8.14 13.00 18.56
C LYS A 33 -9.57 13.07 18.00
N GLY A 34 -10.33 14.11 18.36
CA GLY A 34 -11.68 14.35 17.82
C GLY A 34 -11.70 14.58 16.31
N ALA A 35 -10.69 15.27 15.76
CA ALA A 35 -10.57 15.45 14.32
C ALA A 35 -10.25 14.14 13.58
N ILE A 36 -9.51 13.21 14.22
CA ILE A 36 -9.35 11.86 13.66
C ILE A 36 -10.66 11.08 13.72
N TYR A 37 -11.36 11.07 14.85
CA TYR A 37 -12.62 10.33 14.99
C TYR A 37 -13.75 10.84 14.10
N PHE A 38 -13.68 12.10 13.67
CA PHE A 38 -14.58 12.62 12.64
C PHE A 38 -14.40 11.91 11.28
N HIS A 39 -13.18 11.45 10.97
CA HIS A 39 -12.84 10.81 9.70
C HIS A 39 -12.78 9.28 9.77
N PHE A 40 -12.39 8.72 10.92
CA PHE A 40 -12.17 7.29 11.10
C PHE A 40 -12.70 6.84 12.45
N THR A 41 -13.52 5.79 12.47
CA THR A 41 -14.11 5.29 13.71
C THR A 41 -13.06 4.62 14.59
N ASN A 42 -12.07 4.00 13.98
CA ASN A 42 -11.06 3.22 14.67
C ASN A 42 -9.74 3.14 13.85
N LYS A 43 -8.70 2.53 14.43
CA LYS A 43 -7.39 2.32 13.79
C LYS A 43 -7.46 1.41 12.55
N ALA A 44 -8.40 0.48 12.53
CA ALA A 44 -8.63 -0.44 11.44
C ALA A 44 -9.14 0.29 10.18
N ASP A 45 -10.05 1.26 10.32
CA ASP A 45 -10.52 2.09 9.20
C ASP A 45 -9.37 2.91 8.57
N VAL A 46 -8.42 3.37 9.39
CA VAL A 46 -7.23 4.09 8.90
C VAL A 46 -6.34 3.16 8.07
N LEU A 47 -6.12 1.93 8.53
CA LEU A 47 -5.35 0.94 7.77
C LEU A 47 -6.07 0.57 6.47
N ASP A 48 -7.39 0.39 6.51
CA ASP A 48 -8.19 0.05 5.33
C ASP A 48 -8.05 1.12 4.23
N ALA A 49 -8.14 2.40 4.62
CA ALA A 49 -7.94 3.53 3.72
C ALA A 49 -6.51 3.62 3.17
N LEU A 50 -5.49 3.22 3.94
CA LEU A 50 -4.11 3.13 3.47
C LEU A 50 -3.92 1.97 2.49
N LEU A 51 -4.55 0.83 2.71
CA LEU A 51 -4.53 -0.29 1.75
C LEU A 51 -5.20 0.09 0.44
N ASP A 52 -6.28 0.88 0.47
CA ASP A 52 -6.84 1.46 -0.76
C ASP A 52 -5.86 2.40 -1.47
N GLN A 53 -5.04 3.16 -0.72
CA GLN A 53 -3.99 3.99 -1.32
C GLN A 53 -2.88 3.14 -1.94
N VAL A 54 -2.56 1.97 -1.37
CA VAL A 54 -1.65 1.00 -2.00
C VAL A 54 -2.22 0.57 -3.36
N GLU A 55 -3.51 0.20 -3.43
CA GLU A 55 -4.10 -0.17 -4.72
C GLU A 55 -4.05 0.97 -5.74
N ARG A 56 -4.60 2.13 -5.38
CA ARG A 56 -4.73 3.27 -6.29
C ARG A 56 -3.41 3.88 -6.75
N HIS A 57 -2.39 3.88 -5.89
CA HIS A 57 -1.16 4.62 -6.15
C HIS A 57 0.05 3.75 -6.42
N PHE A 58 -0.05 2.43 -6.19
CA PHE A 58 1.02 1.48 -6.42
C PHE A 58 0.60 0.37 -7.38
N VAL A 59 -0.51 -0.33 -7.12
CA VAL A 59 -0.92 -1.48 -7.94
C VAL A 59 -1.51 -1.03 -9.29
N ASP A 60 -2.51 -0.15 -9.28
CA ASP A 60 -3.24 0.26 -10.49
C ASP A 60 -2.34 0.91 -11.54
N PRO A 61 -1.46 1.87 -11.20
CA PRO A 61 -0.60 2.49 -12.20
C PRO A 61 0.41 1.50 -12.79
N MET A 62 0.87 0.53 -11.99
CA MET A 62 1.80 -0.49 -12.44
C MET A 62 1.14 -1.47 -13.42
N ASP A 63 -0.06 -1.95 -13.07
CA ASP A 63 -0.88 -2.81 -13.94
C ASP A 63 -1.18 -2.12 -15.27
N GLN A 64 -1.66 -0.87 -15.21
CA GLN A 64 -1.95 -0.08 -16.39
C GLN A 64 -0.72 0.06 -17.31
N ARG A 65 0.44 0.39 -16.74
CA ARG A 65 1.66 0.64 -17.51
C ARG A 65 2.23 -0.63 -18.13
N VAL A 66 2.16 -1.77 -17.43
CA VAL A 66 2.56 -3.08 -17.97
C VAL A 66 1.61 -3.51 -19.09
N ARG A 67 0.29 -3.33 -18.93
CA ARG A 67 -0.71 -3.67 -19.97
C ARG A 67 -0.61 -2.81 -21.23
N GLN A 68 -0.22 -1.55 -21.05
CA GLN A 68 -0.02 -0.60 -22.16
C GLN A 68 1.35 -0.73 -22.83
N ALA A 69 2.27 -1.52 -22.25
CA ALA A 69 3.54 -1.80 -22.88
C ALA A 69 3.37 -2.71 -24.11
N GLY A 70 4.38 -2.72 -24.97
CA GLY A 70 4.40 -3.56 -26.17
C GLY A 70 4.22 -5.06 -25.83
N PRO A 71 3.90 -5.89 -26.84
CA PRO A 71 3.57 -7.30 -26.62
C PRO A 71 4.78 -8.13 -26.15
N LEU A 72 6.01 -7.63 -26.31
CA LEU A 72 7.22 -8.34 -25.94
C LEU A 72 7.48 -8.24 -24.44
N ALA A 73 7.94 -9.32 -23.81
CA ALA A 73 8.35 -9.31 -22.41
C ALA A 73 9.39 -8.21 -22.11
N ARG A 74 10.28 -7.90 -23.06
CA ARG A 74 11.23 -6.79 -22.94
C ARG A 74 10.56 -5.44 -22.72
N ASP A 75 9.49 -5.14 -23.46
CA ASP A 75 8.80 -3.85 -23.37
C ASP A 75 8.08 -3.72 -22.03
N LYS A 76 7.44 -4.80 -21.58
CA LYS A 76 6.81 -4.90 -20.26
C LYS A 76 7.83 -4.77 -19.13
N MET A 77 8.99 -5.41 -19.26
CA MET A 77 10.09 -5.31 -18.29
C MET A 77 10.62 -3.88 -18.18
N VAL A 78 10.79 -3.20 -19.30
CA VAL A 78 11.18 -1.77 -19.33
C VAL A 78 10.12 -0.89 -18.68
N ALA A 79 8.84 -1.12 -18.99
CA ALA A 79 7.72 -0.40 -18.39
C ALA A 79 7.66 -0.59 -16.86
N PHE A 80 7.84 -1.84 -16.39
CA PHE A 80 7.91 -2.18 -14.97
C PHE A 80 9.11 -1.49 -14.30
N ALA A 81 10.31 -1.54 -14.90
CA ALA A 81 11.50 -0.89 -14.35
C ALA A 81 11.36 0.63 -14.24
N HIS A 82 10.76 1.29 -15.24
CA HIS A 82 10.45 2.72 -15.17
C HIS A 82 9.46 3.05 -14.06
N GLN A 83 8.42 2.24 -13.89
CA GLN A 83 7.46 2.41 -12.80
C GLN A 83 8.14 2.29 -11.42
N GLN A 84 9.02 1.30 -11.25
CA GLN A 84 9.79 1.14 -10.00
C GLN A 84 10.71 2.35 -9.74
N SER A 85 11.32 2.92 -10.79
CA SER A 85 12.12 4.15 -10.67
C SER A 85 11.30 5.35 -10.21
N GLU A 86 10.06 5.50 -10.69
CA GLU A 86 9.15 6.58 -10.27
C GLU A 86 8.66 6.38 -8.82
N LEU A 87 8.51 5.13 -8.39
CA LEU A 87 8.10 4.78 -7.02
C LEU A 87 9.19 5.03 -5.97
N GLY A 88 10.48 4.91 -6.36
CA GLY A 88 11.62 5.24 -5.51
C GLY A 88 11.65 6.71 -5.08
N VAL A 89 10.97 7.60 -5.80
CA VAL A 89 10.83 9.02 -5.48
C VAL A 89 9.47 9.27 -4.81
N GLY A 90 9.36 8.95 -3.53
CA GLY A 90 8.31 9.49 -2.65
C GLY A 90 7.14 8.56 -2.27
N LYS A 91 7.03 7.34 -2.81
CA LYS A 91 5.93 6.40 -2.47
C LYS A 91 6.38 5.06 -1.87
N THR A 92 7.69 4.88 -1.61
CA THR A 92 8.30 3.66 -1.05
C THR A 92 7.58 3.13 0.20
N LYS A 93 7.03 4.02 1.03
CA LYS A 93 6.33 3.64 2.27
C LYS A 93 5.06 2.83 2.04
N LEU A 94 4.35 3.02 0.93
CA LEU A 94 3.14 2.23 0.60
C LEU A 94 3.51 0.77 0.29
N ALA A 95 4.60 0.54 -0.45
CA ALA A 95 5.10 -0.81 -0.71
C ALA A 95 5.56 -1.50 0.59
N ILE A 96 6.26 -0.77 1.46
CA ILE A 96 6.69 -1.28 2.77
C ILE A 96 5.48 -1.62 3.65
N LEU A 97 4.44 -0.78 3.65
CA LEU A 97 3.20 -1.04 4.40
C LEU A 97 2.56 -2.37 3.97
N ALA A 98 2.43 -2.62 2.67
CA ALA A 98 1.86 -3.87 2.17
C ALA A 98 2.66 -5.09 2.64
N ILE A 99 3.99 -5.03 2.55
CA ILE A 99 4.90 -6.10 3.00
C ILE A 99 4.78 -6.33 4.50
N ARG A 100 4.85 -5.26 5.30
CA ARG A 100 4.81 -5.37 6.76
C ARG A 100 3.46 -5.88 7.26
N THR A 101 2.37 -5.33 6.74
CA THR A 101 1.02 -5.77 7.12
C THR A 101 0.75 -7.22 6.72
N SER A 102 1.31 -7.69 5.60
CA SER A 102 1.24 -9.12 5.26
C SER A 102 1.90 -10.01 6.32
N SER A 103 3.02 -9.58 6.89
CA SER A 103 3.73 -10.31 7.95
C SER A 103 2.97 -10.25 9.26
N ASP A 104 2.46 -9.06 9.62
CA ASP A 104 1.70 -8.84 10.85
C ASP A 104 0.41 -9.69 10.86
N PHE A 105 -0.25 -9.85 9.71
CA PHE A 105 -1.50 -10.60 9.57
C PHE A 105 -1.36 -11.99 8.93
N ALA A 106 -0.15 -12.47 8.66
CA ALA A 106 0.07 -13.78 8.00
C ALA A 106 -0.52 -14.95 8.81
N GLN A 107 -0.45 -14.84 10.14
CA GLN A 107 -0.82 -15.90 11.09
C GLN A 107 -2.07 -15.58 11.93
N GLN A 108 -2.68 -14.42 11.71
CA GLN A 108 -3.87 -13.98 12.45
C GLN A 108 -5.11 -14.05 11.55
N ASP A 109 -6.24 -14.43 12.14
CA ASP A 109 -7.53 -14.30 11.45
C ASP A 109 -7.94 -12.82 11.52
N SER A 110 -7.72 -12.11 10.41
CA SER A 110 -7.85 -10.67 10.32
C SER A 110 -8.75 -10.28 9.15
N PRO A 111 -9.64 -9.28 9.31
CA PRO A 111 -10.47 -8.80 8.21
C PRO A 111 -9.63 -8.24 7.05
N PHE A 112 -8.37 -7.86 7.31
CA PHE A 112 -7.45 -7.36 6.28
C PHE A 112 -6.83 -8.46 5.42
N ARG A 113 -6.90 -9.72 5.85
CA ARG A 113 -6.24 -10.85 5.18
C ARG A 113 -6.69 -11.00 3.73
N GLU A 114 -7.99 -10.84 3.47
CA GLU A 114 -8.53 -10.97 2.11
C GLU A 114 -8.09 -9.81 1.21
N LYS A 115 -8.12 -8.58 1.72
CA LYS A 115 -7.68 -7.38 1.00
C LYS A 115 -6.19 -7.44 0.67
N ILE A 116 -5.37 -7.79 1.66
CA ILE A 116 -3.93 -8.01 1.47
C ILE A 116 -3.68 -9.11 0.43
N ARG A 117 -4.35 -10.27 0.55
CA ARG A 117 -4.24 -11.35 -0.44
C ARG A 117 -4.68 -10.90 -1.84
N HIS A 118 -5.69 -10.04 -1.95
CA HIS A 118 -6.11 -9.47 -3.23
C HIS A 118 -5.00 -8.61 -3.84
N ILE A 119 -4.40 -7.70 -3.07
CA ILE A 119 -3.25 -6.89 -3.49
C ILE A 119 -2.10 -7.78 -3.99
N TYR A 120 -1.71 -8.81 -3.22
CA TYR A 120 -0.64 -9.72 -3.63
C TYR A 120 -0.97 -10.49 -4.90
N ARG A 121 -2.19 -11.02 -5.04
CA ARG A 121 -2.61 -11.70 -6.28
C ARG A 121 -2.50 -10.79 -7.50
N ARG A 122 -2.88 -9.52 -7.37
CA ARG A 122 -2.71 -8.54 -8.45
C ARG A 122 -1.24 -8.28 -8.76
N LEU A 123 -0.40 -8.12 -7.74
CA LEU A 123 1.04 -7.96 -7.94
C LEU A 123 1.68 -9.18 -8.65
N TYR A 124 1.30 -10.40 -8.25
CA TYR A 124 1.76 -11.63 -8.91
C TYR A 124 1.30 -11.69 -10.38
N ALA A 125 0.04 -11.40 -10.66
CA ALA A 125 -0.47 -11.40 -12.04
C ALA A 125 0.27 -10.38 -12.94
N ILE A 126 0.64 -9.22 -12.39
CA ILE A 126 1.44 -8.24 -13.14
C ILE A 126 2.84 -8.78 -13.43
N LEU A 127 3.48 -9.47 -12.47
CA LEU A 127 4.79 -10.08 -12.68
C LEU A 127 4.73 -11.23 -13.69
N GLU A 128 3.68 -12.06 -13.64
CA GLU A 128 3.41 -13.09 -14.66
C GLU A 128 3.25 -12.44 -16.03
N ASP A 129 2.46 -11.38 -16.16
CA ASP A 129 2.28 -10.64 -17.42
C ASP A 129 3.61 -10.10 -17.97
N VAL A 130 4.54 -9.70 -17.10
CA VAL A 130 5.89 -9.25 -17.48
C VAL A 130 6.78 -10.41 -17.95
N ILE A 131 6.64 -11.59 -17.36
CA ILE A 131 7.54 -12.75 -17.57
C ILE A 131 7.05 -13.69 -18.68
N GLU A 132 5.74 -13.98 -18.79
CA GLU A 132 5.18 -15.04 -19.65
C GLU A 132 4.92 -14.66 -21.11
N LEU A 133 5.79 -13.85 -21.73
CA LEU A 133 5.87 -13.77 -23.20
C LEU A 133 7.33 -13.82 -23.65
N GLY A 134 8.00 -14.90 -23.26
CA GLY A 134 9.25 -15.40 -23.83
C GLY A 134 9.02 -16.68 -24.61
#